data_AF-A0A8X6HW97-F1
#
_entry.id   AF-A0A8X6HW97-F1
#
_cell.length_a   1.000
_cell.length_b   1.000
_cell.length_c   1.000
_cell.angle_alpha   90.00
_cell.angle_beta   90.00
_cell.angle_gamma   90.00
#
_symmetry.space_group_name_H-M   'P 1'
#
loop_
_entity.id
_entity.type
_entity.pdbx_description
1 polymer ?
#
loop_
_entity_poly.entity_id
_entity_poly.type
_entity_poly.pdbx_seq_one_letter_code
_entity_poly.pdbx_strand_id
1 'polypeptide(L)'
;MKVVGGKEIPGSNGMIGAYVARIYPGGVVETLGEVREGDQVLEWNGVPLTGKTYEEVQRIIASSGDEVEIVIRSDFNMLTSRSSSHHHHHHQQQPQNRRRGEGERHGGHHHQSGVTAPLGAMLMATTVTTTTRTITSRPPTKEKYRAEDISGEIQLQVCHDSKAGILYVTIVRARNLVTSRDNSGLPDPYVICYLLPDRCFENQRRTRYFSRCSNPEWKQTMVYPHVPQDQLKRKHLEISVWNYDINRPPEFLGEVIIDLKDSSVIDEQSRWYKLHPHDPRSTPASHRPP
;
A
#
# COMPACT_ATOMS: atom_id res chain seq x y z
N MET A 1 -6.86 5.46 -18.02
CA MET A 1 -5.64 4.64 -18.12
C MET A 1 -6.01 3.16 -18.22
N LYS A 2 -5.07 2.28 -18.58
CA LYS A 2 -5.19 0.82 -18.55
C LYS A 2 -4.17 0.24 -17.59
N VAL A 3 -4.61 -0.63 -16.69
CA VAL A 3 -3.74 -1.36 -15.75
C VAL A 3 -3.78 -2.85 -16.06
N VAL A 4 -2.61 -3.49 -16.02
CA VAL A 4 -2.42 -4.93 -16.34
C VAL A 4 -1.68 -5.60 -15.20
N GLY A 5 -2.21 -6.73 -14.73
CA GLY A 5 -1.62 -7.57 -13.68
C GLY A 5 -0.77 -8.73 -14.22
N GLY A 6 -0.16 -9.48 -13.31
CA GLY A 6 0.54 -10.73 -13.64
C GLY A 6 1.91 -10.58 -14.30
N LYS A 7 2.50 -9.38 -14.32
CA LYS A 7 3.83 -9.16 -14.90
C LYS A 7 4.92 -9.32 -13.86
N GLU A 8 5.99 -10.04 -14.18
CA GLU A 8 7.17 -10.14 -13.33
C GLU A 8 7.77 -8.75 -13.09
N ILE A 9 8.00 -8.41 -11.82
CA ILE A 9 8.60 -7.14 -11.40
C ILE A 9 10.11 -7.20 -11.72
N PRO A 10 10.66 -6.27 -12.51
CA PRO A 10 12.08 -6.19 -12.81
C PRO A 10 12.96 -6.26 -11.55
N GLY A 11 13.98 -7.11 -11.58
CA GLY A 11 14.90 -7.30 -10.46
C GLY A 11 14.31 -8.07 -9.26
N SER A 12 13.06 -8.55 -9.36
CA SER A 12 12.48 -9.45 -8.36
C SER A 12 12.77 -10.91 -8.68
N ASN A 13 12.70 -11.78 -7.67
CA ASN A 13 12.85 -13.22 -7.85
C ASN A 13 11.52 -13.87 -8.28
N GLY A 14 11.03 -13.52 -9.47
CA GLY A 14 9.80 -14.09 -10.05
C GLY A 14 8.50 -13.56 -9.42
N MET A 15 8.56 -12.45 -8.67
CA MET A 15 7.37 -11.84 -8.08
C MET A 15 6.59 -11.09 -9.16
N ILE A 16 5.28 -11.34 -9.25
CA ILE A 16 4.41 -10.63 -10.19
C ILE A 16 3.80 -9.38 -9.56
N GLY A 17 3.41 -8.41 -10.39
CA GLY A 17 2.70 -7.20 -9.98
C GLY A 17 1.84 -6.64 -11.10
N ALA A 18 1.21 -5.51 -10.81
CA ALA A 18 0.43 -4.74 -11.77
C ALA A 18 1.17 -3.47 -12.21
N TYR A 19 0.87 -2.99 -13.40
CA TYR A 19 1.49 -1.78 -13.96
C TYR A 19 0.53 -1.01 -14.86
N VAL A 20 0.82 0.28 -15.02
CA VAL A 20 0.12 1.16 -15.97
C VAL A 20 0.58 0.81 -17.37
N ALA A 21 -0.26 0.09 -18.10
CA ALA A 21 0.04 -0.36 -19.46
C ALA A 21 -0.24 0.69 -20.52
N ARG A 22 -1.18 1.60 -20.25
CA ARG A 22 -1.50 2.69 -21.17
C ARG A 22 -2.11 3.90 -20.47
N ILE A 23 -1.77 5.10 -20.89
CA ILE A 23 -2.49 6.33 -20.55
C ILE A 23 -3.32 6.76 -21.76
N TYR A 24 -4.59 7.11 -21.53
CA TYR A 24 -5.49 7.48 -22.62
C TYR A 24 -5.50 8.99 -22.80
N PRO A 25 -5.39 9.50 -24.04
CA PRO A 25 -5.45 10.93 -24.31
C PRO A 25 -6.74 11.58 -23.81
N GLY A 26 -6.61 12.78 -23.24
CA GLY A 26 -7.73 13.56 -22.69
C GLY A 26 -8.30 13.01 -21.37
N GLY A 27 -7.72 11.96 -20.79
CA GLY A 27 -8.14 11.42 -19.51
C GLY A 27 -7.49 12.14 -18.32
N VAL A 28 -8.13 12.06 -17.15
CA VAL A 28 -7.66 12.69 -15.88
C VAL A 28 -6.19 12.41 -15.60
N VAL A 29 -5.76 11.16 -15.79
CA VAL A 29 -4.38 10.72 -15.53
C VAL A 29 -3.37 11.42 -16.45
N GLU A 30 -3.73 11.66 -17.72
CA GLU A 30 -2.85 12.41 -18.64
C GLU A 30 -2.78 13.89 -18.25
N THR A 31 -3.92 14.50 -17.92
CA THR A 31 -4.01 15.91 -17.53
C THR A 31 -3.20 16.24 -16.29
N LEU A 32 -3.16 15.33 -15.30
CA LEU A 32 -2.36 15.50 -14.09
C LEU A 32 -0.85 15.32 -14.36
N GLY A 33 -0.47 14.45 -15.30
CA GLY A 33 0.93 14.22 -15.66
C GLY A 33 1.80 13.54 -14.59
N GLU A 34 1.20 13.10 -13.48
CA GLU A 34 1.89 12.49 -12.34
C GLU A 34 2.19 11.00 -12.54
N VAL A 35 1.38 10.32 -13.37
CA VAL A 35 1.47 8.88 -13.62
C VAL A 35 2.01 8.64 -15.02
N ARG A 36 2.85 7.62 -15.18
CA ARG A 36 3.49 7.27 -16.46
C ARG A 36 3.22 5.82 -16.85
N GLU A 37 3.25 5.56 -18.15
CA GLU A 37 3.25 4.18 -18.64
C GLU A 37 4.49 3.44 -18.14
N GLY A 38 4.26 2.25 -17.58
CA GLY A 38 5.27 1.44 -16.93
C GLY A 38 5.41 1.67 -15.42
N ASP A 39 4.72 2.65 -14.83
CA ASP A 39 4.64 2.76 -13.38
C ASP A 39 4.02 1.50 -12.79
N GLN A 40 4.58 0.99 -11.69
CA GLN A 40 3.99 -0.13 -10.98
C GLN A 40 2.81 0.37 -10.15
N VAL A 41 1.68 -0.34 -10.24
CA VAL A 41 0.53 -0.10 -9.36
C VAL A 41 0.64 -1.05 -8.18
N LEU A 42 0.88 -0.49 -7.00
CA LEU A 42 1.05 -1.23 -5.74
C LEU A 42 -0.30 -1.54 -5.10
N GLU A 43 -1.19 -0.56 -5.04
CA GLU A 43 -2.53 -0.70 -4.46
C GLU A 43 -3.58 -0.10 -5.38
N TRP A 44 -4.77 -0.72 -5.40
CA TRP A 44 -5.96 -0.23 -6.08
C TRP A 44 -7.13 -0.20 -5.11
N ASN A 45 -7.63 0.99 -4.79
CA ASN A 45 -8.60 1.22 -3.71
C ASN A 45 -8.18 0.53 -2.40
N GLY A 46 -6.88 0.56 -2.14
CA GLY A 46 -6.25 -0.06 -0.98
C GLY A 46 -6.13 -1.59 -0.99
N VAL A 47 -6.48 -2.24 -2.11
CA VAL A 47 -6.21 -3.67 -2.31
C VAL A 47 -4.80 -3.81 -2.93
N PRO A 48 -3.86 -4.52 -2.28
CA PRO A 48 -2.53 -4.74 -2.84
C PRO A 48 -2.61 -5.53 -4.15
N LEU A 49 -1.90 -5.07 -5.19
CA LEU A 49 -1.84 -5.72 -6.50
C LEU A 49 -0.57 -6.56 -6.71
N THR A 50 0.42 -6.42 -5.83
CA THR A 50 1.61 -7.30 -5.81
C THR A 50 1.19 -8.75 -5.57
N GLY A 51 1.72 -9.67 -6.37
CA GLY A 51 1.39 -11.10 -6.32
C GLY A 51 0.09 -11.49 -7.02
N LYS A 52 -0.69 -10.55 -7.55
CA LYS A 52 -1.97 -10.84 -8.20
C LYS A 52 -1.83 -11.17 -9.68
N THR A 53 -2.62 -12.13 -10.14
CA THR A 53 -2.69 -12.51 -11.56
C THR A 53 -3.38 -11.44 -12.39
N TYR A 54 -3.29 -11.57 -13.71
CA TYR A 54 -4.03 -10.70 -14.63
C TYR A 54 -5.54 -10.69 -14.31
N GLU A 55 -6.14 -11.87 -14.17
CA GLU A 55 -7.58 -12.05 -13.94
C GLU A 55 -8.03 -11.45 -12.61
N GLU A 56 -7.23 -11.62 -11.54
CA GLU A 56 -7.52 -11.00 -10.24
C GLU A 56 -7.46 -9.48 -10.31
N VAL A 57 -6.44 -8.93 -10.99
CA VAL A 57 -6.31 -7.47 -11.18
C VAL A 57 -7.49 -6.93 -11.99
N GLN A 58 -7.91 -7.62 -13.05
CA GLN A 58 -9.09 -7.18 -13.83
C GLN A 58 -10.37 -7.20 -12.99
N ARG A 59 -10.57 -8.21 -12.13
CA ARG A 59 -11.73 -8.24 -11.22
C ARG A 59 -11.72 -7.09 -10.21
N ILE A 60 -10.56 -6.80 -9.61
CA ILE A 60 -10.41 -5.69 -8.64
C ILE A 60 -10.70 -4.33 -9.29
N ILE A 61 -10.19 -4.12 -10.50
CA ILE A 61 -10.45 -2.89 -11.25
C ILE A 61 -11.93 -2.79 -11.61
N ALA A 62 -12.55 -3.88 -12.07
CA ALA A 62 -13.95 -3.92 -12.46
C ALA A 62 -14.92 -3.70 -11.28
N SER A 63 -14.52 -3.99 -10.04
CA SER A 63 -15.34 -3.75 -8.85
C SER A 63 -15.30 -2.30 -8.34
N SER A 64 -14.66 -1.38 -9.06
CA SER A 64 -14.49 0.01 -8.63
C SER A 64 -15.68 0.88 -9.04
N GLY A 65 -15.97 1.92 -8.25
CA GLY A 65 -16.92 2.97 -8.61
C GLY A 65 -16.28 4.06 -9.47
N ASP A 66 -16.90 5.25 -9.47
CA ASP A 66 -16.48 6.39 -10.30
C ASP A 66 -15.14 7.01 -9.86
N GLU A 67 -14.79 6.88 -8.56
CA GLU A 67 -13.52 7.33 -8.01
C GLU A 67 -12.60 6.16 -7.69
N VAL A 68 -11.31 6.33 -7.97
CA VAL A 68 -10.28 5.35 -7.69
C VAL A 68 -9.10 6.02 -6.99
N GLU A 69 -8.64 5.40 -5.91
CA GLU A 69 -7.38 5.71 -5.24
C GLU A 69 -6.33 4.66 -5.65
N ILE A 70 -5.16 5.12 -6.08
CA ILE A 70 -4.05 4.23 -6.45
C ILE A 70 -2.79 4.61 -5.69
N VAL A 71 -2.01 3.61 -5.31
CA VAL A 71 -0.64 3.80 -4.85
C VAL A 71 0.26 3.29 -5.95
N ILE A 72 1.12 4.16 -6.48
CA ILE A 72 2.04 3.83 -7.56
C ILE A 72 3.49 3.93 -7.10
N ARG A 73 4.35 3.18 -7.79
CA ARG A 73 5.79 3.22 -7.64
C ARG A 73 6.42 3.52 -8.99
N SER A 74 7.14 4.64 -9.06
CA SER A 74 7.68 5.21 -10.31
C SER A 74 9.22 5.28 -10.34
N ASP A 75 9.91 4.65 -9.37
CA ASP A 75 11.38 4.61 -9.27
C ASP A 75 12.04 3.65 -10.30
N PHE A 76 11.24 2.85 -11.01
CA PHE A 76 11.66 2.03 -12.14
C PHE A 76 10.46 1.82 -13.09
N ASN A 77 10.71 1.24 -14.26
CA ASN A 77 9.68 1.01 -15.26
C ASN A 77 9.41 -0.50 -15.45
N MET A 78 8.19 -0.93 -15.17
CA MET A 78 7.71 -2.32 -15.33
C MET A 78 7.74 -2.83 -16.78
N LEU A 79 7.87 -1.95 -17.77
CA LEU A 79 7.99 -2.29 -19.18
C LEU A 79 9.42 -2.62 -19.63
N THR A 80 10.44 -2.37 -18.83
CA THR A 80 11.82 -2.70 -19.20
C THR A 80 11.98 -4.21 -19.40
N SER A 81 12.37 -4.63 -20.61
CA SER A 81 12.70 -6.02 -20.89
C SER A 81 14.03 -6.41 -20.24
N ARG A 82 14.20 -7.70 -19.93
CA ARG A 82 15.43 -8.27 -19.38
C ARG A 82 16.51 -8.46 -20.46
N SER A 83 16.77 -7.43 -21.27
CA SER A 83 17.75 -7.50 -22.35
C SER A 83 18.38 -6.13 -22.68
N SER A 84 19.39 -5.78 -21.89
CA SER A 84 20.50 -4.92 -22.35
C SER A 84 21.83 -5.39 -21.72
N SER A 85 22.04 -6.71 -21.63
CA SER A 85 23.32 -7.29 -21.25
C SER A 85 23.97 -7.99 -22.44
N HIS A 86 23.98 -7.36 -23.62
CA HIS A 86 24.81 -7.79 -24.75
C HIS A 86 25.63 -6.61 -25.26
N HIS A 87 26.94 -6.82 -25.20
CA HIS A 87 28.02 -5.94 -25.59
C HIS A 87 27.74 -5.13 -26.87
N HIS A 88 27.85 -3.81 -26.75
CA HIS A 88 28.35 -2.97 -27.84
C HIS A 88 29.66 -2.34 -27.39
N HIS A 89 30.76 -3.06 -27.65
CA HIS A 89 32.05 -2.43 -27.88
C HIS A 89 31.92 -1.59 -29.15
N HIS A 90 31.61 -0.29 -29.00
CA HIS A 90 31.83 0.65 -30.09
C HIS A 90 33.17 1.33 -29.87
N HIS A 91 34.15 0.76 -30.57
CA HIS A 91 35.52 1.20 -30.72
C HIS A 91 35.52 2.54 -31.50
N GLN A 92 35.63 3.66 -30.80
CA GLN A 92 35.88 4.96 -31.45
C GLN A 92 37.39 5.08 -31.71
N GLN A 93 37.77 4.80 -32.95
CA GLN A 93 39.10 5.09 -33.49
C GLN A 93 39.25 6.60 -33.62
N GLN A 94 40.24 7.16 -32.92
CA GLN A 94 40.75 8.51 -33.19
C GLN A 94 41.62 8.48 -34.46
N PRO A 95 41.43 9.39 -35.42
CA PRO A 95 42.45 9.63 -36.44
C PRO A 95 43.53 10.55 -35.87
N GLN A 96 44.76 10.10 -36.06
CA GLN A 96 46.02 10.75 -35.76
C GLN A 96 46.14 12.10 -36.46
N ASN A 97 46.66 13.12 -35.76
CA ASN A 97 47.38 14.21 -36.41
C ASN A 97 48.67 14.50 -35.65
N ARG A 98 49.78 14.17 -36.31
CA ARG A 98 51.14 14.57 -35.95
C ARG A 98 51.31 16.08 -36.19
N ARG A 99 51.96 16.79 -35.27
CA ARG A 99 53.05 17.74 -35.60
C ARG A 99 53.84 18.16 -34.35
N ARG A 100 55.16 18.13 -34.54
CA ARG A 100 56.26 18.54 -33.66
C ARG A 100 56.24 20.05 -33.38
N GLY A 101 56.81 20.43 -32.24
CA GLY A 101 57.31 21.78 -31.98
C GLY A 101 57.89 21.89 -30.57
N GLU A 102 59.20 21.69 -30.44
CA GLU A 102 60.00 22.06 -29.26
C GLU A 102 60.16 23.58 -29.19
N GLY A 103 60.27 24.13 -27.96
CA GLY A 103 60.59 25.54 -27.72
C GLY A 103 60.71 25.86 -26.23
N GLU A 104 61.95 26.11 -25.80
CA GLU A 104 62.42 26.45 -24.45
C GLU A 104 61.80 27.74 -23.86
N ARG A 105 61.74 27.85 -22.52
CA ARG A 105 62.48 28.84 -21.67
C ARG A 105 61.86 29.08 -20.28
N HIS A 106 62.69 28.85 -19.26
CA HIS A 106 62.95 29.63 -18.02
C HIS A 106 61.87 30.53 -17.38
N GLY A 107 61.61 30.26 -16.08
CA GLY A 107 61.87 31.22 -14.99
C GLY A 107 60.69 31.98 -14.36
N GLY A 108 60.46 31.78 -13.05
CA GLY A 108 60.19 32.87 -12.10
C GLY A 108 58.84 32.97 -11.37
N HIS A 109 58.92 32.82 -10.03
CA HIS A 109 58.22 33.56 -8.96
C HIS A 109 56.75 33.29 -8.53
N HIS A 110 56.66 32.83 -7.27
CA HIS A 110 55.86 33.31 -6.12
C HIS A 110 54.30 33.38 -6.09
N HIS A 111 53.82 32.96 -4.90
CA HIS A 111 52.65 33.40 -4.10
C HIS A 111 51.31 32.64 -4.17
N GLN A 112 51.10 31.89 -3.07
CA GLN A 112 49.97 31.94 -2.13
C GLN A 112 48.56 31.43 -2.52
N SER A 113 48.18 30.41 -1.74
CA SER A 113 46.91 30.21 -1.03
C SER A 113 45.61 30.06 -1.80
N GLY A 114 44.94 28.92 -1.57
CA GLY A 114 43.51 28.81 -1.78
C GLY A 114 43.03 27.37 -1.85
N VAL A 115 42.63 26.83 -0.70
CA VAL A 115 41.51 25.89 -0.49
C VAL A 115 41.14 24.93 -1.63
N THR A 116 41.23 23.62 -1.36
CA THR A 116 40.07 22.69 -1.28
C THR A 116 40.59 21.25 -1.17
N ALA A 117 40.08 20.53 -0.16
CA ALA A 117 40.33 19.10 0.00
C ALA A 117 39.54 18.31 -1.05
N PRO A 118 40.15 17.33 -1.75
CA PRO A 118 39.40 16.30 -2.42
C PRO A 118 39.35 15.07 -1.50
N LEU A 119 38.16 14.59 -1.16
CA LEU A 119 38.00 13.21 -0.72
C LEU A 119 37.32 12.44 -1.84
N GLY A 120 38.19 11.77 -2.60
CA GLY A 120 37.84 10.77 -3.56
C GLY A 120 37.12 9.59 -2.92
N ALA A 121 36.29 8.97 -3.74
CA ALA A 121 35.84 7.62 -3.56
C ALA A 121 37.05 6.67 -3.40
N MET A 122 36.98 5.77 -2.42
CA MET A 122 37.44 4.39 -2.61
C MET A 122 36.78 3.47 -1.59
N LEU A 123 36.19 2.43 -2.15
CA LEU A 123 35.78 1.17 -1.56
C LEU A 123 36.95 0.46 -0.82
N MET A 124 36.67 -0.24 0.28
CA MET A 124 37.13 -1.62 0.64
C MET A 124 36.44 -2.00 1.97
N ALA A 125 35.67 -3.09 2.06
CA ALA A 125 36.11 -4.45 2.46
C ALA A 125 37.01 -4.41 3.72
N THR A 126 36.78 -5.11 4.84
CA THR A 126 36.05 -6.33 5.21
C THR A 126 36.10 -6.40 6.75
N THR A 127 35.12 -6.99 7.43
CA THR A 127 35.36 -8.00 8.49
C THR A 127 34.03 -8.58 8.95
N VAL A 128 33.85 -9.88 8.68
CA VAL A 128 32.81 -10.73 9.25
C VAL A 128 33.27 -11.15 10.63
N THR A 129 32.50 -10.84 11.67
CA THR A 129 32.70 -11.41 13.01
C THR A 129 31.49 -12.27 13.35
N THR A 130 31.70 -13.57 13.31
CA THR A 130 30.77 -14.62 13.70
C THR A 130 30.45 -14.49 15.20
N THR A 131 29.20 -14.15 15.53
CA THR A 131 28.64 -14.43 16.86
C THR A 131 27.37 -15.24 16.65
N THR A 132 27.46 -16.52 17.01
CA THR A 132 26.39 -17.51 16.90
C THR A 132 25.27 -17.14 17.88
N ARG A 133 24.21 -16.49 17.40
CA ARG A 133 22.90 -16.50 18.07
C ARG A 133 21.96 -17.35 17.24
N THR A 134 21.48 -18.41 17.85
CA THR A 134 20.48 -19.33 17.34
C THR A 134 19.20 -18.55 17.04
N ILE A 135 19.00 -18.15 15.78
CA ILE A 135 17.75 -17.56 15.31
C ILE A 135 16.91 -18.73 14.79
N THR A 136 15.99 -19.21 15.63
CA THR A 136 14.84 -20.00 15.19
C THR A 136 13.97 -19.09 14.33
N SER A 137 14.12 -19.20 13.01
CA SER A 137 13.34 -18.46 12.02
C SER A 137 11.89 -18.95 12.01
N ARG A 138 11.05 -18.36 12.86
CA ARG A 138 9.60 -18.35 12.64
C ARG A 138 9.26 -17.21 11.66
N PRO A 139 8.34 -17.41 10.70
CA PRO A 139 7.84 -16.32 9.88
C PRO A 139 7.26 -15.20 10.78
N PRO A 140 7.38 -13.92 10.43
CA PRO A 140 6.84 -12.83 11.24
C PRO A 140 5.33 -13.03 11.39
N THR A 141 4.88 -13.28 12.62
CA THR A 141 3.46 -13.43 12.93
C THR A 141 2.77 -12.07 12.75
N LYS A 142 1.49 -12.09 12.33
CA LYS A 142 0.64 -10.88 12.18
C LYS A 142 0.53 -10.04 13.46
N GLU A 143 1.04 -10.55 14.58
CA GLU A 143 1.09 -9.88 15.88
C GLU A 143 2.09 -8.72 15.92
N LYS A 144 3.13 -8.72 15.05
CA LYS A 144 4.19 -7.68 15.10
C LYS A 144 3.71 -6.28 14.70
N TYR A 145 2.57 -6.16 14.03
CA TYR A 145 2.09 -4.89 13.48
C TYR A 145 0.82 -4.38 14.17
N ARG A 146 0.61 -4.72 15.45
CA ARG A 146 -0.50 -4.23 16.27
C ARG A 146 -0.03 -3.13 17.20
N ALA A 147 -0.85 -2.10 17.40
CA ALA A 147 -0.63 -1.13 18.45
C ALA A 147 -0.56 -1.83 19.81
N GLU A 148 0.39 -1.43 20.65
CA GLU A 148 0.56 -1.98 22.01
C GLU A 148 -0.66 -1.64 22.88
N ASP A 149 -1.16 -0.41 22.73
CA ASP A 149 -2.33 0.10 23.44
C ASP A 149 -3.46 0.40 22.46
N ILE A 150 -4.47 -0.47 22.44
CA ILE A 150 -5.68 -0.23 21.64
C ILE A 150 -6.63 0.66 22.44
N SER A 151 -6.94 1.81 21.86
CA SER A 151 -7.84 2.81 22.42
C SER A 151 -8.87 3.26 21.39
N GLY A 152 -9.78 4.12 21.84
CA GLY A 152 -10.71 4.80 20.96
C GLY A 152 -11.97 4.02 20.64
N GLU A 153 -12.82 4.71 19.90
CA GLU A 153 -14.15 4.27 19.54
C GLU A 153 -14.43 4.69 18.10
N ILE A 154 -15.29 3.93 17.42
CA ILE A 154 -15.74 4.22 16.07
C ILE A 154 -17.26 4.38 16.06
N GLN A 155 -17.75 5.40 15.35
CA GLN A 155 -19.17 5.65 15.17
C GLN A 155 -19.63 5.13 13.82
N LEU A 156 -20.68 4.31 13.84
CA LEU A 156 -21.22 3.62 12.67
C LEU A 156 -22.73 3.82 12.58
N GLN A 157 -23.25 3.85 11.36
CA GLN A 157 -24.67 3.79 11.07
C GLN A 157 -24.91 2.63 10.10
N VAL A 158 -25.87 1.75 10.41
CA VAL A 158 -26.17 0.58 9.57
C VAL A 158 -27.64 0.64 9.16
N CYS A 159 -27.89 0.46 7.86
CA CYS A 159 -29.21 0.47 7.25
C CYS A 159 -29.31 -0.69 6.26
N HIS A 160 -30.45 -1.39 6.25
CA HIS A 160 -30.70 -2.49 5.30
C HIS A 160 -31.97 -2.24 4.51
N ASP A 161 -31.83 -2.18 3.19
CA ASP A 161 -32.96 -2.22 2.28
C ASP A 161 -33.30 -3.68 1.99
N SER A 162 -34.28 -4.19 2.74
CA SER A 162 -34.78 -5.56 2.58
C SER A 162 -35.41 -5.86 1.22
N LYS A 163 -35.94 -4.84 0.51
CA LYS A 163 -36.56 -5.02 -0.81
C LYS A 163 -35.51 -5.11 -1.91
N ALA A 164 -34.48 -4.27 -1.82
CA ALA A 164 -33.36 -4.29 -2.77
C ALA A 164 -32.33 -5.38 -2.42
N GLY A 165 -32.32 -5.88 -1.18
CA GLY A 165 -31.29 -6.78 -0.67
C GLY A 165 -29.93 -6.08 -0.58
N ILE A 166 -29.90 -4.83 -0.12
CA ILE A 166 -28.68 -4.02 -0.03
C ILE A 166 -28.44 -3.60 1.42
N LEU A 167 -27.22 -3.81 1.90
CA LEU A 167 -26.76 -3.34 3.20
C LEU A 167 -25.87 -2.10 3.02
N TYR A 168 -26.21 -1.03 3.74
CA TYR A 168 -25.46 0.22 3.80
C TYR A 168 -24.79 0.33 5.17
N VAL A 169 -23.48 0.54 5.17
CA VAL A 169 -22.67 0.72 6.38
C VAL A 169 -21.95 2.05 6.28
N THR A 170 -22.41 3.06 7.01
CA THR A 170 -21.75 4.36 7.04
C THR A 170 -20.73 4.40 8.16
N ILE A 171 -19.46 4.58 7.77
CA ILE A 171 -18.36 4.89 8.68
C ILE A 171 -18.39 6.39 8.94
N VAL A 172 -18.92 6.80 10.10
CA VAL A 172 -19.14 8.22 10.39
C VAL A 172 -17.83 8.88 10.79
N ARG A 173 -17.23 8.43 11.90
CA ARG A 173 -16.01 8.99 12.49
C ARG A 173 -15.39 8.05 13.52
N ALA A 174 -14.17 8.31 13.93
CA ALA A 174 -13.55 7.70 15.09
C ALA A 174 -13.00 8.78 16.04
N ARG A 175 -12.69 8.39 17.28
CA ARG A 175 -12.06 9.28 18.27
C ARG A 175 -11.06 8.56 19.15
N ASN A 176 -10.11 9.33 19.66
CA ASN A 176 -9.08 8.88 20.60
C ASN A 176 -8.26 7.69 20.07
N LEU A 177 -7.95 7.69 18.77
CA LEU A 177 -7.03 6.74 18.17
C LEU A 177 -5.58 7.13 18.48
N VAL A 178 -4.73 6.14 18.72
CA VAL A 178 -3.31 6.35 19.05
C VAL A 178 -2.43 5.40 18.24
N THR A 179 -1.18 5.79 18.03
CA THR A 179 -0.11 4.93 17.49
C THR A 179 1.13 5.05 18.37
N SER A 180 1.91 3.98 18.46
CA SER A 180 3.23 4.00 19.12
C SER A 180 4.39 4.07 18.12
N ARG A 181 4.11 4.27 16.83
CA ARG A 181 5.14 4.26 15.76
C ARG A 181 6.02 5.48 15.71
N ASP A 182 5.53 6.60 16.22
CA ASP A 182 6.28 7.85 16.29
C ASP A 182 6.00 8.61 17.59
N ASN A 183 6.85 9.60 17.85
CA ASN A 183 6.78 10.41 19.08
C ASN A 183 5.56 11.34 19.12
N SER A 184 4.79 11.46 18.04
CA SER A 184 3.62 12.33 18.01
C SER A 184 2.35 11.64 18.49
N GLY A 185 2.29 10.31 18.41
CA GLY A 185 1.12 9.53 18.80
C GLY A 185 -0.10 9.73 17.90
N LEU A 186 0.04 10.50 16.81
CA LEU A 186 -1.03 10.80 15.87
C LEU A 186 -0.98 9.82 14.69
N PRO A 187 -1.96 8.92 14.54
CA PRO A 187 -1.97 7.96 13.45
C PRO A 187 -2.39 8.60 12.12
N ASP A 188 -2.18 7.87 11.03
CA ASP A 188 -2.78 8.10 9.72
C ASP A 188 -3.96 7.13 9.51
N PRO A 189 -5.12 7.30 10.18
CA PRO A 189 -6.11 6.24 10.29
C PRO A 189 -6.94 6.07 9.02
N TYR A 190 -7.18 4.81 8.66
CA TYR A 190 -8.23 4.39 7.73
C TYR A 190 -8.98 3.17 8.29
N VAL A 191 -10.14 2.88 7.71
CA VAL A 191 -11.02 1.78 8.13
C VAL A 191 -11.13 0.75 7.02
N ILE A 192 -11.05 -0.52 7.37
CA ILE A 192 -11.44 -1.65 6.52
C ILE A 192 -12.71 -2.28 7.11
N CYS A 193 -13.68 -2.56 6.23
CA CYS A 193 -14.91 -3.25 6.57
C CYS A 193 -15.04 -4.55 5.75
N TYR A 194 -15.29 -5.67 6.41
CA TYR A 194 -15.65 -6.94 5.80
C TYR A 194 -17.06 -7.36 6.20
N LEU A 195 -17.79 -7.94 5.25
CA LEU A 195 -19.03 -8.65 5.52
C LEU A 195 -18.74 -10.16 5.65
N LEU A 196 -18.60 -10.64 6.88
CA LEU A 196 -18.24 -12.01 7.21
C LEU A 196 -19.39 -13.00 6.93
N PRO A 197 -19.10 -14.28 6.60
CA PRO A 197 -17.81 -14.98 6.76
C PRO A 197 -16.79 -14.75 5.64
N ASP A 198 -17.19 -14.07 4.57
CA ASP A 198 -16.43 -14.00 3.32
C ASP A 198 -15.35 -12.91 3.38
N ARG A 199 -14.11 -13.30 3.68
CA ARG A 199 -12.93 -12.41 3.62
C ARG A 199 -12.33 -12.39 2.22
N CYS A 200 -13.10 -11.94 1.23
CA CYS A 200 -12.63 -11.72 -0.13
C CYS A 200 -12.56 -10.23 -0.45
N PHE A 201 -11.86 -9.87 -1.53
CA PHE A 201 -11.72 -8.47 -1.92
C PHE A 201 -13.06 -7.88 -2.41
N GLU A 202 -13.96 -8.70 -2.95
CA GLU A 202 -15.30 -8.27 -3.35
C GLU A 202 -16.17 -7.85 -2.15
N ASN A 203 -15.90 -8.39 -0.96
CA ASN A 203 -16.56 -8.05 0.30
C ASN A 203 -15.71 -7.14 1.20
N GLN A 204 -14.56 -6.68 0.71
CA GLN A 204 -13.76 -5.67 1.39
C GLN A 204 -14.23 -4.28 0.96
N ARG A 205 -14.36 -3.39 1.93
CA ARG A 205 -14.54 -1.95 1.71
C ARG A 205 -13.51 -1.21 2.55
N ARG A 206 -13.07 -0.05 2.08
CA ARG A 206 -12.05 0.75 2.77
C ARG A 206 -12.37 2.24 2.65
N THR A 207 -12.04 2.99 3.71
CA THR A 207 -12.02 4.45 3.66
C THR A 207 -10.67 4.99 3.20
N ARG A 208 -10.65 6.25 2.75
CA ARG A 208 -9.40 7.01 2.69
C ARG A 208 -8.80 7.16 4.09
N TYR A 209 -7.50 7.38 4.15
CA TYR A 209 -6.85 7.73 5.41
C TYR A 209 -6.92 9.24 5.67
N PHE A 210 -6.88 9.63 6.94
CA PHE A 210 -6.54 10.99 7.34
C PHE A 210 -5.08 11.02 7.76
N SER A 211 -4.31 12.06 7.44
CA SER A 211 -2.95 12.18 7.94
C SER A 211 -2.92 12.80 9.34
N ARG A 212 -2.16 12.19 10.25
CA ARG A 212 -1.85 12.64 11.61
C ARG A 212 -3.08 13.09 12.38
N CYS A 213 -4.06 12.20 12.47
CA CYS A 213 -5.38 12.50 13.02
C CYS A 213 -5.88 11.39 13.96
N SER A 214 -6.08 11.72 15.24
CA SER A 214 -6.68 10.79 16.21
C SER A 214 -8.22 10.77 16.20
N ASN A 215 -8.85 11.73 15.51
CA ASN A 215 -10.30 11.93 15.52
C ASN A 215 -10.86 12.14 14.08
N PRO A 216 -10.64 11.19 13.17
CA PRO A 216 -11.04 11.31 11.77
C PRO A 216 -12.56 11.28 11.58
N GLU A 217 -13.06 11.98 10.55
CA GLU A 217 -14.46 11.99 10.16
C GLU A 217 -14.60 11.65 8.68
N TRP A 218 -14.92 10.39 8.38
CA TRP A 218 -14.99 9.90 7.00
C TRP A 218 -16.33 10.17 6.34
N LYS A 219 -17.44 10.05 7.09
CA LYS A 219 -18.82 10.14 6.57
C LYS A 219 -19.02 9.35 5.26
N GLN A 220 -18.42 8.17 5.19
CA GLN A 220 -18.39 7.35 3.98
C GLN A 220 -19.32 6.16 4.11
N THR A 221 -20.24 5.99 3.16
CA THR A 221 -21.15 4.84 3.11
C THR A 221 -20.57 3.73 2.24
N MET A 222 -20.40 2.56 2.85
CA MET A 222 -20.00 1.32 2.21
C MET A 222 -21.24 0.54 1.79
N VAL A 223 -21.29 0.11 0.53
CA VAL A 223 -22.45 -0.58 -0.04
C VAL A 223 -22.13 -2.06 -0.26
N TYR A 224 -22.98 -2.93 0.29
CA TYR A 224 -22.93 -4.37 0.12
C TYR A 224 -24.22 -4.84 -0.58
N PRO A 225 -24.19 -5.04 -1.91
CA PRO A 225 -25.33 -5.58 -2.65
C PRO A 225 -25.49 -7.08 -2.39
N HIS A 226 -26.66 -7.63 -2.75
CA HIS A 226 -26.95 -9.06 -2.68
C HIS A 226 -26.91 -9.66 -1.27
N VAL A 227 -27.47 -8.93 -0.30
CA VAL A 227 -27.65 -9.37 1.09
C VAL A 227 -29.15 -9.45 1.41
N PRO A 228 -29.85 -10.54 1.07
CA PRO A 228 -31.24 -10.76 1.47
C PRO A 228 -31.42 -10.85 2.99
N GLN A 229 -32.64 -10.57 3.47
CA GLN A 229 -32.96 -10.52 4.91
C GLN A 229 -32.71 -11.84 5.66
N ASP A 230 -32.92 -12.97 5.01
CA ASP A 230 -32.68 -14.31 5.55
C ASP A 230 -31.18 -14.59 5.75
N GLN A 231 -30.34 -14.05 4.86
CA GLN A 231 -28.88 -14.17 4.95
C GLN A 231 -28.28 -13.18 5.95
N LEU A 232 -28.85 -11.97 6.07
CA LEU A 232 -28.35 -10.90 6.94
C LEU A 232 -28.12 -11.37 8.38
N LYS A 233 -29.04 -12.17 8.93
CA LYS A 233 -28.98 -12.73 10.30
C LYS A 233 -27.86 -13.74 10.55
N ARG A 234 -27.08 -14.07 9.52
CA ARG A 234 -25.93 -14.98 9.56
C ARG A 234 -24.61 -14.26 9.29
N LYS A 235 -24.68 -12.98 8.94
CA LYS A 235 -23.54 -12.15 8.61
C LYS A 235 -23.09 -11.37 9.85
N HIS A 236 -21.81 -11.02 9.85
CA HIS A 236 -21.23 -10.12 10.84
C HIS A 236 -20.48 -9.01 10.10
N LEU A 237 -20.49 -7.80 10.65
CA LEU A 237 -19.61 -6.73 10.18
C LEU A 237 -18.32 -6.76 10.99
N GLU A 238 -17.21 -7.01 10.32
CA GLU A 238 -15.87 -6.84 10.89
C GLU A 238 -15.33 -5.49 10.45
N ILE A 239 -15.17 -4.57 11.40
CA ILE A 239 -14.66 -3.22 11.15
C ILE A 239 -13.34 -3.06 11.89
N SER A 240 -12.28 -2.79 11.15
CA SER A 240 -10.93 -2.64 11.68
C SER A 240 -10.34 -1.29 11.29
N VAL A 241 -9.68 -0.64 12.24
CA VAL A 241 -9.00 0.64 12.06
C VAL A 241 -7.50 0.39 11.96
N TRP A 242 -6.85 1.06 11.01
CA TRP A 242 -5.45 0.84 10.69
C TRP A 242 -4.71 2.16 10.52
N ASN A 243 -3.44 2.20 10.91
CA ASN A 243 -2.50 3.27 10.66
C ASN A 243 -1.79 3.01 9.32
N TYR A 244 -1.93 3.93 8.37
CA TYR A 244 -1.22 3.86 7.10
C TYR A 244 0.22 4.35 7.25
N ASP A 245 1.15 3.68 6.58
CA ASP A 245 2.53 4.16 6.41
C ASP A 245 3.04 3.61 5.08
N ILE A 246 3.45 4.48 4.17
CA ILE A 246 3.91 4.04 2.84
C ILE A 246 5.20 3.19 2.91
N ASN A 247 6.01 3.38 3.96
CA ASN A 247 7.32 2.75 4.12
C ASN A 247 7.29 1.56 5.08
N ARG A 248 6.18 1.32 5.78
CA ARG A 248 6.05 0.25 6.78
C ARG A 248 4.74 -0.50 6.57
N PRO A 249 4.66 -1.80 6.93
CA PRO A 249 3.38 -2.49 6.93
C PRO A 249 2.34 -1.74 7.77
N PRO A 250 1.05 -1.71 7.41
CA PRO A 250 0.03 -1.00 8.19
C PRO A 250 -0.03 -1.47 9.65
N GLU A 251 -0.27 -0.54 10.57
CA GLU A 251 -0.47 -0.86 11.99
C GLU A 251 -1.94 -1.10 12.28
N PHE A 252 -2.26 -2.16 13.00
CA PHE A 252 -3.62 -2.39 13.49
C PHE A 252 -3.88 -1.55 14.73
N LEU A 253 -4.94 -0.73 14.70
CA LEU A 253 -5.34 0.18 15.79
C LEU A 253 -6.57 -0.31 16.58
N GLY A 254 -7.17 -1.43 16.17
CA GLY A 254 -8.32 -2.03 16.85
C GLY A 254 -9.43 -2.43 15.90
N GLU A 255 -10.35 -3.27 16.38
CA GLU A 255 -11.51 -3.72 15.63
C GLU A 255 -12.77 -3.79 16.48
N VAL A 256 -13.91 -3.86 15.80
CA VAL A 256 -15.19 -4.30 16.35
C VAL A 256 -15.82 -5.30 15.40
N ILE A 257 -16.42 -6.35 15.95
CA ILE A 257 -17.24 -7.31 15.21
C ILE A 257 -18.68 -7.17 15.69
N ILE A 258 -19.59 -6.92 14.76
CA ILE A 258 -21.01 -6.65 15.05
C ILE A 258 -21.86 -7.75 14.42
N ASP A 259 -22.66 -8.44 15.24
CA ASP A 259 -23.63 -9.44 14.78
C ASP A 259 -24.85 -8.74 14.15
N LEU A 260 -25.07 -8.96 12.85
CA LEU A 260 -26.20 -8.37 12.11
C LEU A 260 -27.53 -9.08 12.39
N LYS A 261 -27.56 -10.10 13.24
CA LYS A 261 -28.80 -10.64 13.79
C LYS A 261 -29.46 -9.66 14.76
N ASP A 262 -28.69 -8.78 15.40
CA ASP A 262 -29.22 -7.77 16.31
C ASP A 262 -29.92 -6.64 15.53
N SER A 263 -31.24 -6.59 15.62
CA SER A 263 -32.05 -5.57 14.95
C SER A 263 -31.79 -4.16 15.46
N SER A 264 -31.27 -4.00 16.68
CA SER A 264 -30.94 -2.67 17.20
C SER A 264 -29.77 -2.02 16.47
N VAL A 265 -28.93 -2.81 15.78
CA VAL A 265 -27.81 -2.29 14.99
C VAL A 265 -28.27 -1.65 13.68
N ILE A 266 -29.33 -2.19 13.07
CA ILE A 266 -29.75 -1.93 11.68
C ILE A 266 -30.91 -0.92 11.63
N ASP A 267 -31.09 -0.12 12.67
CA ASP A 267 -32.21 0.82 12.81
C ASP A 267 -31.87 2.24 12.33
N GLU A 268 -30.84 2.36 11.49
CA GLU A 268 -30.34 3.63 10.93
C GLU A 268 -29.82 4.63 11.96
N GLN A 269 -29.70 4.27 13.24
CA GLN A 269 -29.09 5.16 14.22
C GLN A 269 -27.57 5.04 14.24
N SER A 270 -26.90 6.18 14.41
CA SER A 270 -25.45 6.23 14.55
C SER A 270 -25.02 5.87 15.98
N ARG A 271 -24.21 4.83 16.16
CA ARG A 271 -23.75 4.34 17.47
C ARG A 271 -22.25 4.29 17.59
N TRP A 272 -21.76 4.53 18.80
CA TRP A 272 -20.36 4.35 19.15
C TRP A 272 -20.08 2.89 19.55
N TYR A 273 -18.98 2.37 19.03
CA TYR A 273 -18.46 1.05 19.34
C TYR A 273 -17.03 1.18 19.81
N LYS A 274 -16.72 0.53 20.93
CA LYS A 274 -15.36 0.48 21.47
C LYS A 274 -14.49 -0.42 20.59
N LEU A 275 -13.28 0.04 20.30
CA LEU A 275 -12.29 -0.76 19.58
C LEU A 275 -11.61 -1.74 20.52
N HIS A 276 -11.36 -2.95 20.02
CA HIS A 276 -10.78 -4.04 20.76
C HIS A 276 -9.54 -4.61 20.04
N PRO A 277 -8.61 -5.23 20.80
CA PRO A 277 -7.60 -6.10 20.22
C PRO A 277 -8.21 -7.22 19.40
N HIS A 278 -7.54 -7.58 18.30
CA HIS A 278 -7.99 -8.67 17.47
C HIS A 278 -7.94 -10.00 18.23
N ASP A 279 -9.11 -10.60 18.39
CA ASP A 279 -9.28 -11.94 18.98
C ASP A 279 -9.58 -12.95 17.86
N PRO A 280 -8.68 -13.89 17.55
CA PRO A 280 -8.93 -14.90 16.53
C PRO A 280 -10.19 -15.75 16.78
N ARG A 281 -10.68 -15.79 18.03
CA ARG A 281 -11.84 -16.58 18.46
C ARG A 281 -13.17 -15.81 18.32
N SER A 282 -13.14 -14.48 18.20
CA SER A 282 -14.35 -13.67 18.04
C SER A 282 -14.89 -13.73 16.61
N THR A 283 -14.06 -14.13 15.64
CA THR A 283 -14.52 -14.25 14.26
C THR A 283 -15.28 -15.56 13.99
N PRO A 284 -16.49 -15.49 13.41
CA PRO A 284 -17.16 -16.65 12.87
C PRO A 284 -16.24 -17.33 11.86
N ALA A 285 -15.89 -18.59 12.09
CA ALA A 285 -15.06 -19.34 11.16
C ALA A 285 -15.73 -19.34 9.78
N SER A 286 -14.96 -19.06 8.72
CA SER A 286 -15.38 -19.44 7.38
C SER A 286 -15.57 -20.95 7.42
N HIS A 287 -16.81 -21.43 7.24
CA HIS A 287 -17.05 -22.85 7.01
C HIS A 287 -16.23 -23.25 5.79
N ARG A 288 -15.08 -23.87 6.01
CA ARG A 288 -14.35 -24.54 4.95
C ARG A 288 -15.19 -25.77 4.62
N PRO A 289 -15.76 -25.90 3.41
CA PRO A 289 -16.42 -27.15 3.06
C PRO A 289 -15.38 -28.29 3.14
N PRO A 290 -15.81 -29.50 3.55
CA PRO A 290 -14.94 -30.67 3.67
C PRO A 290 -14.26 -31.04 2.35
#